data_AF-A0A9P7AAR0-F1
#
_entry.id   AF-A0A9P7AAR0-F1
#
_cell.length_a   1.000
_cell.length_b   1.000
_cell.length_c   1.000
_cell.angle_alpha   90.00
_cell.angle_beta   90.00
_cell.angle_gamma   90.00
#
_symmetry.space_group_name_H-M   'P 1'
#
loop_
_entity.id
_entity.type
_entity.pdbx_description
1 polymer ?
#
loop_
_entity_poly.entity_id
_entity_poly.type
_entity_poly.pdbx_seq_one_letter_code
_entity_poly.pdbx_strand_id
1 'polypeptide(L)'
;RRRLMSLIGVTVRTQCYDKFKEVYSDSYQDILLMHEEASLLGSSPQTIAQRGQGFQKHYRRVIQILESAAVKFGFEAAVVLCGKVVNEDGSLGHSYNTPGAVGFWETRCRASDDAIVGHLKAHVYNSTSLNAVDDAFNDGTRNDPSTPNSTPNHDPQLGGKCAWDKNFPWKGMSSALADANLCIRGYPAHKCLLPGEAHNENSRNKGIGALTQKEIAALVDGLKAGTMLVVKRPVITGIAPPPEWSHDGARRLFAN
;
A
#
# COMPACT_ATOMS: atom_id res chain seq x y z
N ARG A 1 -32.70 -16.30 -2.29
CA ARG A 1 -31.72 -15.81 -3.29
C ARG A 1 -30.47 -15.15 -2.68
N ARG A 2 -30.56 -14.12 -1.81
CA ARG A 2 -29.36 -13.44 -1.24
C ARG A 2 -28.44 -14.33 -0.39
N ARG A 3 -28.98 -15.24 0.45
CA ARG A 3 -28.17 -16.20 1.23
C ARG A 3 -27.40 -17.19 0.35
N LEU A 4 -27.96 -17.60 -0.79
CA LEU A 4 -27.32 -18.56 -1.70
C LEU A 4 -26.13 -17.93 -2.44
N MET A 5 -26.24 -16.66 -2.85
CA MET A 5 -25.12 -15.94 -3.46
C MET A 5 -23.99 -15.64 -2.47
N SER A 6 -24.32 -15.43 -1.19
CA SER A 6 -23.34 -15.29 -0.12
C SER A 6 -22.53 -16.57 0.09
N LEU A 7 -23.18 -17.74 0.10
CA LEU A 7 -22.49 -19.03 0.25
C LEU A 7 -21.58 -19.34 -0.94
N ILE A 8 -22.04 -19.12 -2.17
CA ILE A 8 -21.22 -19.33 -3.38
C ILE A 8 -19.97 -18.44 -3.36
N GLY A 9 -20.10 -17.18 -2.95
CA GLY A 9 -18.96 -16.29 -2.81
C GLY A 9 -17.96 -16.70 -1.72
N VAL A 10 -18.43 -17.33 -0.63
CA VAL A 10 -17.53 -17.88 0.40
C VAL A 10 -16.78 -19.09 -0.13
N THR A 11 -17.47 -20.04 -0.78
CA THR A 11 -16.87 -21.26 -1.31
C THR A 11 -15.81 -20.96 -2.38
N VAL A 12 -16.08 -20.01 -3.28
CA VAL A 12 -15.11 -19.60 -4.32
C VAL A 12 -13.86 -18.96 -3.69
N ARG A 13 -14.02 -18.12 -2.66
CA ARG A 13 -12.88 -17.50 -1.97
C ARG A 13 -11.99 -18.53 -1.28
N THR A 14 -12.59 -19.52 -0.63
CA THR A 14 -11.83 -20.61 0.00
C THR A 14 -11.01 -21.38 -1.05
N GLN A 15 -11.63 -21.76 -2.17
CA GLN A 15 -10.96 -22.46 -3.26
C GLN A 15 -9.82 -21.64 -3.89
N CYS A 16 -10.01 -20.33 -4.07
CA CYS A 16 -8.96 -19.44 -4.56
C CYS A 16 -7.80 -19.31 -3.56
N TYR A 17 -8.10 -19.25 -2.26
CA TYR A 17 -7.08 -19.17 -1.22
C TYR A 17 -6.28 -20.47 -1.09
N ASP A 18 -6.94 -21.61 -1.24
CA ASP A 18 -6.26 -22.91 -1.23
C ASP A 18 -5.33 -23.05 -2.43
N LYS A 19 -5.79 -22.71 -3.64
CA LYS A 19 -4.91 -22.66 -4.83
C LYS A 19 -3.77 -21.65 -4.69
N PHE A 20 -4.01 -20.50 -4.06
CA PHE A 20 -2.95 -19.52 -3.79
C PHE A 20 -1.86 -20.12 -2.89
N LYS A 21 -2.22 -20.82 -1.82
CA LYS A 21 -1.25 -21.53 -0.97
C LYS A 21 -0.53 -22.64 -1.74
N GLU A 22 -1.21 -23.37 -2.63
CA GLU A 22 -0.57 -24.42 -3.43
C GLU A 22 0.48 -23.86 -4.40
N VAL A 23 0.18 -22.73 -5.06
CA VAL A 23 1.09 -22.10 -6.04
C VAL A 23 2.27 -21.41 -5.36
N TYR A 24 2.08 -20.87 -4.16
CA TYR A 24 3.08 -20.14 -3.40
C TYR A 24 3.37 -20.81 -2.05
N SER A 25 3.56 -22.13 -2.04
CA SER A 25 3.67 -22.95 -0.81
C SER A 25 4.70 -22.41 0.18
N ASP A 26 5.81 -21.87 -0.33
CA ASP A 26 6.97 -21.50 0.48
C ASP A 26 6.99 -20.01 0.83
N SER A 27 6.11 -19.20 0.23
CA SER A 27 6.14 -17.73 0.36
C SER A 27 4.77 -17.09 0.58
N TYR A 28 3.67 -17.86 0.63
CA TYR A 28 2.33 -17.28 0.76
C TYR A 28 2.17 -16.46 2.04
N GLN A 29 2.83 -16.84 3.15
CA GLN A 29 2.79 -16.09 4.40
C GLN A 29 3.50 -14.75 4.26
N ASP A 30 4.69 -14.74 3.67
CA ASP A 30 5.43 -13.51 3.40
C ASP A 30 4.68 -12.61 2.42
N ILE A 31 4.00 -13.18 1.43
CA ILE A 31 3.14 -12.44 0.51
C ILE A 31 1.94 -11.82 1.25
N LEU A 32 1.35 -12.54 2.21
CA LEU A 32 0.22 -12.02 3.01
C LEU A 32 0.68 -10.95 4.01
N LEU A 33 1.83 -11.14 4.67
CA LEU A 33 2.45 -10.17 5.56
C LEU A 33 2.85 -8.91 4.80
N MET A 34 3.55 -9.07 3.68
CA MET A 34 3.92 -7.95 2.80
C MET A 34 2.68 -7.22 2.24
N HIS A 35 1.60 -7.94 1.96
CA HIS A 35 0.32 -7.33 1.60
C HIS A 35 -0.27 -6.49 2.75
N GLU A 36 -0.26 -7.00 3.98
CA GLU A 36 -0.72 -6.28 5.16
C GLU A 36 0.11 -5.02 5.40
N GLU A 37 1.44 -5.13 5.34
CA GLU A 37 2.37 -4.01 5.47
C GLU A 37 2.17 -2.96 4.37
N ALA A 38 2.04 -3.37 3.10
CA ALA A 38 1.77 -2.48 1.98
C ALA A 38 0.41 -1.76 2.10
N SER A 39 -0.60 -2.43 2.68
CA SER A 39 -1.92 -1.83 2.94
C SER A 39 -1.84 -0.71 3.98
N LEU A 40 -0.90 -0.81 4.92
CA LEU A 40 -0.68 0.22 5.94
C LEU A 40 0.11 1.42 5.38
N LEU A 41 0.97 1.20 4.38
CA LEU A 41 1.81 2.24 3.75
C LEU A 41 1.08 3.06 2.67
N GLY A 42 0.06 2.51 2.02
CA GLY A 42 -0.70 3.18 0.93
C GLY A 42 -1.69 4.26 1.37
N SER A 43 -1.64 4.75 2.61
CA SER A 43 -2.53 5.82 3.06
C SER A 43 -2.14 7.16 2.44
N SER A 44 -3.10 7.85 1.80
CA SER A 44 -2.90 9.23 1.36
C SER A 44 -2.44 10.09 2.54
N PRO A 45 -1.64 11.16 2.31
CA PRO A 45 -1.22 12.07 3.38
C PRO A 45 -2.43 12.49 4.20
N GLN A 46 -2.47 12.06 5.46
CA GLN A 46 -3.56 12.40 6.36
C GLN A 46 -3.26 13.72 7.03
N THR A 47 -4.26 14.58 7.17
CA THR A 47 -4.11 15.75 8.03
C THR A 47 -3.98 15.31 9.50
N ILE A 48 -3.36 16.13 10.34
CA ILE A 48 -3.27 15.90 11.80
C ILE A 48 -4.65 15.57 12.40
N ALA A 49 -5.70 16.26 11.95
CA ALA A 49 -7.06 16.02 12.39
C ALA A 49 -7.59 14.64 11.98
N GLN A 50 -7.34 14.20 10.73
CA GLN A 50 -7.73 12.88 10.24
C GLN A 50 -7.01 11.76 11.01
N ARG A 51 -5.72 11.94 11.29
CA ARG A 51 -4.95 11.00 12.13
C ARG A 51 -5.53 10.91 13.53
N GLY A 52 -5.82 12.05 14.16
CA GLY A 52 -6.47 12.08 15.47
C GLY A 52 -7.80 11.34 15.48
N GLN A 53 -8.68 11.58 14.49
CA GLN A 53 -9.94 10.86 14.36
C GLN A 53 -9.74 9.35 14.12
N GLY A 54 -8.79 8.99 13.26
CA GLY A 54 -8.41 7.62 12.98
C GLY A 54 -7.95 6.90 14.25
N PHE A 55 -7.05 7.53 15.02
CA PHE A 55 -6.56 7.01 16.29
C PHE A 55 -7.69 6.81 17.29
N GLN A 56 -8.56 7.81 17.52
CA GLN A 56 -9.69 7.67 18.45
C GLN A 56 -10.68 6.57 18.02
N LYS A 57 -10.87 6.37 16.72
CA LYS A 57 -11.69 5.27 16.19
C LYS A 57 -11.05 3.91 16.50
N HIS A 58 -9.75 3.76 16.28
CA HIS A 58 -9.04 2.50 16.56
C HIS A 58 -8.93 2.23 18.05
N TYR A 59 -8.61 3.24 18.85
CA TYR A 59 -8.60 3.16 20.31
C TYR A 59 -9.93 2.67 20.88
N ARG A 60 -11.07 3.23 20.43
CA ARG A 60 -12.38 2.77 20.90
C ARG A 60 -12.66 1.31 20.53
N ARG A 61 -12.26 0.87 19.33
CA ARG A 61 -12.41 -0.52 18.90
C ARG A 61 -11.53 -1.47 19.72
N VAL A 62 -10.28 -1.05 19.93
CA VAL A 62 -9.41 -1.36 21.07
C VAL A 62 -10.13 -1.90 22.30
N ILE A 63 -10.65 -0.90 23.01
CA ILE A 63 -11.27 -1.02 24.31
C ILE A 63 -12.53 -1.89 24.25
N GLN A 64 -13.37 -1.72 23.23
CA GLN A 64 -14.58 -2.54 23.07
C GLN A 64 -14.28 -4.05 22.99
N ILE A 65 -13.16 -4.44 22.36
CA ILE A 65 -12.75 -5.84 22.30
C ILE A 65 -12.31 -6.32 23.69
N LEU A 66 -11.49 -5.53 24.38
CA LEU A 66 -10.99 -5.87 25.71
C LEU A 66 -12.13 -5.95 26.75
N GLU A 67 -13.05 -5.00 26.74
CA GLU A 67 -14.24 -5.01 27.60
C GLU A 67 -15.12 -6.24 27.34
N SER A 68 -15.36 -6.56 26.06
CA SER A 68 -16.12 -7.75 25.68
C SER A 68 -15.43 -9.03 26.15
N ALA A 69 -14.10 -9.09 26.07
CA ALA A 69 -13.32 -10.22 26.53
C ALA A 69 -13.33 -10.36 28.07
N ALA A 70 -13.22 -9.24 28.79
CA ALA A 70 -13.32 -9.20 30.24
C ALA A 70 -14.69 -9.69 30.72
N VAL A 71 -15.77 -9.17 30.14
CA VAL A 71 -17.13 -9.56 30.54
C VAL A 71 -17.45 -11.02 30.17
N LYS A 72 -17.07 -11.48 28.98
CA LYS A 72 -17.47 -12.81 28.50
C LYS A 72 -16.59 -13.94 29.01
N PHE A 73 -15.31 -13.68 29.20
CA PHE A 73 -14.32 -14.71 29.47
C PHE A 73 -13.51 -14.47 30.75
N GLY A 74 -13.71 -13.34 31.43
CA GLY A 74 -12.93 -12.97 32.62
C GLY A 74 -11.48 -12.61 32.31
N PHE A 75 -11.17 -12.20 31.08
CA PHE A 75 -9.82 -11.79 30.70
C PHE A 75 -9.53 -10.35 31.12
N GLU A 76 -8.35 -10.13 31.69
CA GLU A 76 -7.92 -8.81 32.13
C GLU A 76 -6.76 -8.31 31.28
N ALA A 77 -6.72 -7.01 31.02
CA ALA A 77 -5.73 -6.36 30.19
C ALA A 77 -5.40 -4.95 30.70
N ALA A 78 -4.12 -4.59 30.55
CA ALA A 78 -3.63 -3.24 30.67
C ALA A 78 -2.94 -2.90 29.34
N VAL A 79 -3.41 -1.86 28.65
CA VAL A 79 -2.92 -1.48 27.32
C VAL A 79 -2.58 0.00 27.27
N VAL A 80 -1.53 0.33 26.53
CA VAL A 80 -1.16 1.70 26.21
C VAL A 80 -0.96 1.79 24.69
N LEU A 81 -1.54 2.83 24.07
CA LEU A 81 -1.40 3.11 22.65
C LEU A 81 -0.91 4.55 22.47
N CYS A 82 -0.02 4.78 21.50
CA CYS A 82 0.39 6.12 21.09
C CYS A 82 0.56 6.20 19.57
N GLY A 83 0.54 7.41 19.02
CA GLY A 83 0.90 7.62 17.63
C GLY A 83 2.42 7.53 17.39
N LYS A 84 2.81 7.27 16.14
CA LYS A 84 4.20 7.04 15.74
C LYS A 84 4.91 8.31 15.26
N VAL A 85 4.17 9.25 14.67
CA VAL A 85 4.76 10.41 13.98
C VAL A 85 4.90 11.57 14.95
N VAL A 86 6.14 11.89 15.33
CA VAL A 86 6.47 12.89 16.37
C VAL A 86 5.75 14.23 16.16
N ASN A 87 5.77 14.75 14.93
CA ASN A 87 5.27 16.10 14.61
C ASN A 87 3.74 16.18 14.47
N GLU A 88 3.08 15.06 14.21
CA GLU A 88 1.64 15.01 13.92
C GLU A 88 0.85 14.37 15.06
N ASP A 89 1.47 13.47 15.82
CA ASP A 89 0.81 12.62 16.81
C ASP A 89 1.14 13.01 18.25
N GLY A 90 1.71 14.19 18.49
CA GLY A 90 2.17 14.61 19.83
C GLY A 90 1.09 14.51 20.91
N SER A 91 -0.17 14.73 20.57
CA SER A 91 -1.33 14.59 21.47
C SER A 91 -1.96 13.18 21.50
N LEU A 92 -1.52 12.26 20.64
CA LEU A 92 -2.13 10.94 20.50
C LEU A 92 -1.47 9.94 21.44
N GLY A 93 -2.11 9.70 22.58
CA GLY A 93 -1.75 8.62 23.49
C GLY A 93 -2.87 8.36 24.49
N HIS A 94 -3.12 7.10 24.79
CA HIS A 94 -4.10 6.67 25.78
C HIS A 94 -3.59 5.43 26.51
N SER A 95 -3.80 5.37 27.82
CA SER A 95 -3.76 4.14 28.59
C SER A 95 -5.19 3.65 28.86
N TYR A 96 -5.32 2.35 29.07
CA TYR A 96 -6.58 1.73 29.48
C TYR A 96 -6.31 0.47 30.30
N ASN A 97 -7.15 0.25 31.30
CA ASN A 97 -7.13 -0.91 32.17
C ASN A 97 -8.54 -1.48 32.25
N THR A 98 -8.67 -2.79 32.09
CA THR A 98 -9.91 -3.50 32.45
C THR A 98 -10.10 -3.49 33.98
N PRO A 99 -11.31 -3.78 34.50
CA PRO A 99 -11.62 -3.64 35.92
C PRO A 99 -10.66 -4.37 36.88
N GLY A 100 -10.22 -5.58 36.54
CA GLY A 100 -9.28 -6.35 37.36
C GLY A 100 -7.81 -5.90 37.24
N ALA A 101 -7.49 -5.02 36.28
CA ALA A 101 -6.16 -4.48 36.06
C ALA A 101 -6.01 -3.00 36.47
N VAL A 102 -7.02 -2.42 37.13
CA VAL A 102 -6.96 -1.03 37.61
C VAL A 102 -5.79 -0.84 38.57
N GLY A 103 -5.03 0.25 38.40
CA GLY A 103 -3.86 0.56 39.22
C GLY A 103 -2.60 -0.23 38.85
N PHE A 104 -2.62 -1.01 37.75
CA PHE A 104 -1.46 -1.81 37.34
C PHE A 104 -0.23 -0.96 37.07
N TRP A 105 -0.37 0.19 36.41
CA TRP A 105 0.77 1.07 36.09
C TRP A 105 1.42 1.64 37.35
N GLU A 106 0.62 2.12 38.30
CA GLU A 106 1.12 2.70 39.54
C GLU A 106 1.78 1.65 40.42
N THR A 107 1.16 0.47 40.52
CA THR A 107 1.62 -0.57 41.45
C THR A 107 2.79 -1.37 40.92
N ARG A 108 2.83 -1.68 39.61
CA ARG A 108 3.86 -2.53 39.01
C ARG A 108 4.92 -1.73 38.26
N CYS A 109 4.52 -0.69 37.54
CA CYS A 109 5.44 0.13 36.75
C CYS A 109 5.91 1.39 37.51
N ARG A 110 5.28 1.72 38.66
CA ARG A 110 5.54 2.94 39.41
C ARG A 110 5.37 4.20 38.55
N ALA A 111 4.41 4.16 37.64
CA ALA A 111 4.11 5.21 36.69
C ALA A 111 2.60 5.52 36.72
N SER A 112 2.23 6.78 36.62
CA SER A 112 0.84 7.16 36.33
C SER A 112 0.47 6.82 34.89
N ASP A 113 -0.83 6.86 34.57
CA ASP A 113 -1.36 6.78 33.21
C ASP A 113 -0.62 7.71 32.21
N ASP A 114 -0.47 8.98 32.56
CA ASP A 114 0.23 9.94 31.69
C ASP A 114 1.72 9.60 31.57
N ALA A 115 2.34 9.13 32.65
CA ALA A 115 3.76 8.77 32.63
C ALA A 115 4.01 7.52 31.76
N ILE A 116 3.14 6.50 31.82
CA ILE A 116 3.30 5.30 30.97
C ILE A 116 3.07 5.62 29.49
N VAL A 117 2.10 6.49 29.18
CA VAL A 117 1.92 7.03 27.82
C VAL A 117 3.16 7.81 27.37
N GLY A 118 3.70 8.67 28.24
CA GLY A 118 4.91 9.44 27.97
C GLY A 118 6.13 8.56 27.70
N HIS A 119 6.33 7.51 28.50
CA HIS A 119 7.40 6.54 28.32
C HIS A 119 7.28 5.80 26.98
N LEU A 120 6.08 5.33 26.63
CA LEU A 120 5.87 4.68 25.35
C LEU A 120 6.15 5.63 24.18
N LYS A 121 5.65 6.86 24.23
CA LYS A 121 5.92 7.89 23.21
C LYS A 121 7.41 8.13 23.04
N ALA A 122 8.14 8.35 24.14
CA ALA A 122 9.58 8.58 24.10
C ALA A 122 10.32 7.41 23.43
N HIS A 123 9.94 6.17 23.77
CA HIS A 123 10.52 4.98 23.16
C HIS A 123 10.23 4.88 21.65
N VAL A 124 8.96 5.06 21.25
CA VAL A 124 8.54 5.01 19.85
C VAL A 124 9.20 6.11 19.02
N TYR A 125 9.33 7.32 19.57
CA TYR A 125 9.97 8.44 18.89
C TYR A 125 11.48 8.23 18.74
N ASN A 126 12.14 7.72 19.78
CA ASN A 126 13.55 7.34 19.69
C ASN A 126 13.79 6.26 18.63
N SER A 127 12.95 5.20 18.62
CA SER A 127 13.05 4.16 17.60
C SER A 127 12.83 4.69 16.20
N THR A 128 11.82 5.55 16.00
CA THR A 128 11.55 6.17 14.70
C THR A 128 12.72 7.05 14.24
N SER A 129 13.35 7.78 15.17
CA SER A 129 14.53 8.58 14.90
C SER A 129 15.73 7.73 14.49
N LEU A 130 16.00 6.63 15.20
CA LEU A 130 17.10 5.71 14.87
C LEU A 130 16.92 5.09 13.47
N ASN A 131 15.70 4.63 13.14
CA ASN A 131 15.43 4.08 11.81
C ASN A 131 15.67 5.11 10.70
N ALA A 132 15.28 6.37 10.91
CA ALA A 132 15.52 7.44 9.93
C ALA A 132 17.01 7.74 9.73
N VAL A 133 17.82 7.60 10.79
CA VAL A 133 19.29 7.68 10.71
C VAL A 133 19.83 6.51 9.89
N ASP A 134 19.43 5.27 10.21
CA ASP A 134 19.89 4.09 9.47
C ASP A 134 19.55 4.16 7.98
N ASP A 135 18.33 4.61 7.64
CA ASP A 135 17.91 4.84 6.26
C ASP A 135 18.77 5.90 5.54
N ALA A 136 19.19 6.95 6.25
CA ALA A 136 20.00 8.03 5.68
C ALA A 136 21.48 7.64 5.47
N PHE A 137 22.02 6.72 6.27
CA PHE A 137 23.44 6.37 6.25
C PHE A 137 23.77 5.02 5.59
N ASN A 138 22.76 4.19 5.27
CA ASN A 138 22.96 2.93 4.53
C ASN A 138 23.07 3.08 2.99
N ASP A 139 23.09 4.31 2.44
CA ASP A 139 23.19 4.56 0.99
C ASP A 139 24.65 4.52 0.45
N GLY A 140 25.48 3.60 0.98
CA GLY A 140 26.93 3.76 0.93
C GLY A 140 27.77 2.49 0.82
N THR A 141 27.49 1.58 -0.13
CA THR A 141 28.61 0.84 -0.76
C THR A 141 29.33 1.81 -1.71
N ARG A 142 30.26 2.58 -1.13
CA ARG A 142 31.21 3.42 -1.86
C ARG A 142 31.99 2.58 -2.87
N ASN A 143 31.86 2.90 -4.16
CA ASN A 143 32.75 2.42 -5.21
C ASN A 143 34.14 3.02 -4.98
N ASP A 144 35.06 2.21 -4.46
CA ASP A 144 36.50 2.47 -4.49
C ASP A 144 36.98 2.40 -5.96
N PRO A 145 37.76 3.38 -6.49
CA PRO A 145 38.21 3.40 -7.90
C PRO A 145 39.18 2.29 -8.31
N SER A 146 39.31 1.20 -7.55
CA SER A 146 40.46 0.28 -7.59
C SER A 146 40.14 -1.14 -8.08
N THR A 147 39.22 -1.33 -9.04
CA THR A 147 39.02 -2.65 -9.66
C THR A 147 38.68 -2.56 -11.15
N PRO A 148 39.35 -3.30 -12.06
CA PRO A 148 39.19 -3.13 -13.50
C PRO A 148 37.95 -3.86 -14.03
N ASN A 149 37.20 -3.14 -14.87
CA ASN A 149 36.26 -3.59 -15.90
C ASN A 149 35.78 -5.05 -15.83
N SER A 150 34.62 -5.24 -15.20
CA SER A 150 33.65 -6.24 -15.64
C SER A 150 32.54 -5.50 -16.39
N THR A 151 32.45 -5.78 -17.69
CA THR A 151 31.42 -5.31 -18.63
C THR A 151 30.02 -5.19 -18.01
N PRO A 152 29.30 -4.06 -18.22
CA PRO A 152 27.94 -3.91 -17.73
C PRO A 152 27.00 -4.76 -18.61
N ASN A 153 26.65 -5.95 -18.14
CA ASN A 153 25.42 -6.60 -18.56
C ASN A 153 24.28 -5.75 -17.99
N HIS A 154 23.79 -4.81 -18.79
CA HIS A 154 22.51 -4.17 -18.58
C HIS A 154 21.42 -5.23 -18.79
N ASP A 155 21.17 -6.05 -17.78
CA ASP A 155 19.84 -6.62 -17.62
C ASP A 155 18.87 -5.45 -17.47
N PRO A 156 17.79 -5.37 -18.28
CA PRO A 156 16.78 -4.37 -18.08
C PRO A 156 16.19 -4.61 -16.69
N GLN A 157 16.52 -3.73 -15.74
CA GLN A 157 15.95 -3.71 -14.40
C GLN A 157 14.43 -3.72 -14.54
N LEU A 158 13.84 -4.89 -14.31
CA LEU A 158 12.40 -5.10 -14.36
C LEU A 158 11.76 -4.16 -13.33
N GLY A 159 10.75 -3.42 -13.81
CA GLY A 159 10.17 -2.23 -13.21
C GLY A 159 9.90 -2.24 -11.70
N GLY A 160 9.92 -1.03 -11.12
CA GLY A 160 9.66 -0.78 -9.71
C GLY A 160 8.34 -1.33 -9.18
N LYS A 161 8.32 -1.59 -7.87
CA LYS A 161 7.21 -2.18 -7.13
C LYS A 161 5.97 -1.25 -7.15
N CYS A 162 4.90 -1.67 -7.81
CA CYS A 162 3.57 -1.04 -7.72
C CYS A 162 2.64 -1.94 -6.89
N ALA A 163 2.08 -1.37 -5.82
CA ALA A 163 1.19 -2.07 -4.91
C ALA A 163 -0.27 -1.99 -5.38
N TRP A 164 -0.92 -3.14 -5.56
CA TRP A 164 -2.33 -3.21 -5.95
C TRP A 164 -3.07 -4.26 -5.12
N ASP A 165 -4.23 -3.87 -4.60
CA ASP A 165 -5.01 -4.53 -3.56
C ASP A 165 -6.10 -5.46 -4.14
N LYS A 166 -5.87 -6.78 -4.03
CA LYS A 166 -6.79 -7.95 -4.24
C LYS A 166 -7.59 -8.04 -5.55
N ASN A 167 -7.54 -7.02 -6.38
CA ASN A 167 -7.77 -7.01 -7.81
C ASN A 167 -6.70 -6.10 -8.37
N PHE A 168 -6.05 -6.51 -9.47
CA PHE A 168 -5.22 -5.59 -10.25
C PHE A 168 -6.06 -4.31 -10.49
N PRO A 169 -5.49 -3.10 -10.33
CA PRO A 169 -6.16 -1.85 -10.01
C PRO A 169 -6.81 -1.25 -11.24
N TRP A 170 -7.44 -2.07 -12.07
CA TRP A 170 -7.74 -1.73 -13.44
C TRP A 170 -8.52 -0.43 -13.58
N LYS A 171 -9.23 0.01 -12.53
CA LYS A 171 -9.90 1.32 -12.50
C LYS A 171 -8.94 2.49 -12.23
N GLY A 172 -8.02 2.35 -11.28
CA GLY A 172 -7.11 3.42 -10.85
C GLY A 172 -5.75 3.42 -11.53
N MET A 173 -5.48 2.46 -12.44
CA MET A 173 -4.15 2.21 -12.99
C MET A 173 -3.54 3.44 -13.67
N SER A 174 -4.31 4.18 -14.46
CA SER A 174 -3.83 5.41 -15.12
C SER A 174 -3.40 6.47 -14.11
N SER A 175 -4.22 6.70 -13.07
CA SER A 175 -3.91 7.66 -11.99
C SER A 175 -2.67 7.24 -11.22
N ALA A 176 -2.61 5.99 -10.78
CA ALA A 176 -1.51 5.53 -9.95
C ALA A 176 -0.18 5.39 -10.70
N LEU A 177 -0.20 5.11 -12.02
CA LEU A 177 1.00 5.26 -12.86
C LEU A 177 1.45 6.72 -12.93
N ALA A 178 0.52 7.68 -13.04
CA ALA A 178 0.84 9.10 -13.05
C ALA A 178 1.41 9.57 -11.70
N ASP A 179 0.77 9.20 -10.59
CA ASP A 179 1.18 9.55 -9.22
C ASP A 179 2.58 9.01 -8.88
N ALA A 180 2.93 7.83 -9.39
CA ALA A 180 4.24 7.20 -9.20
C ALA A 180 5.29 7.60 -10.26
N ASN A 181 4.93 8.47 -11.21
CA ASN A 181 5.77 8.86 -12.36
C ASN A 181 6.28 7.67 -13.19
N LEU A 182 5.40 6.71 -13.47
CA LEU A 182 5.65 5.48 -14.22
C LEU A 182 4.91 5.49 -15.57
N CYS A 183 5.39 4.71 -16.55
CA CYS A 183 4.66 4.41 -17.78
C CYS A 183 4.87 2.94 -18.20
N ILE A 184 3.99 2.43 -19.06
CA ILE A 184 4.10 1.07 -19.62
C ILE A 184 4.66 1.17 -21.04
N ARG A 185 5.92 0.76 -21.24
CA ARG A 185 6.54 0.63 -22.57
C ARG A 185 5.97 -0.62 -23.26
N GLY A 186 5.73 -0.52 -24.57
CA GLY A 186 5.21 -1.64 -25.38
C GLY A 186 3.70 -1.90 -25.21
N TYR A 187 2.97 -0.97 -24.58
CA TYR A 187 1.52 -1.07 -24.47
C TYR A 187 0.85 -0.99 -25.86
N PRO A 188 -0.10 -1.89 -26.20
CA PRO A 188 -0.75 -1.93 -27.52
C PRO A 188 -1.84 -0.85 -27.67
N ALA A 189 -1.49 0.42 -27.48
CA ALA A 189 -2.42 1.56 -27.45
C ALA A 189 -3.27 1.71 -28.72
N HIS A 190 -2.78 1.23 -29.86
CA HIS A 190 -3.50 1.24 -31.15
C HIS A 190 -4.60 0.18 -31.25
N LYS A 191 -4.68 -0.75 -30.30
CA LYS A 191 -5.61 -1.89 -30.29
C LYS A 191 -6.43 -2.00 -29.00
N CYS A 192 -6.02 -1.32 -27.93
CA CYS A 192 -6.58 -1.47 -26.59
C CYS A 192 -6.39 -0.19 -25.79
N LEU A 193 -7.46 0.32 -25.18
CA LEU A 193 -7.37 1.41 -24.21
C LEU A 193 -6.67 0.95 -22.94
N LEU A 194 -6.06 1.89 -22.21
CA LEU A 194 -5.50 1.55 -20.90
C LEU A 194 -6.66 1.25 -19.94
N PRO A 195 -6.66 0.09 -19.23
CA PRO A 195 -7.68 -0.17 -18.23
C PRO A 195 -7.81 1.01 -17.27
N GLY A 196 -9.04 1.52 -17.15
CA GLY A 196 -9.33 2.68 -16.32
C GLY A 196 -9.51 3.98 -17.11
N GLU A 197 -9.14 4.00 -18.39
CA GLU A 197 -9.49 5.07 -19.31
C GLU A 197 -10.97 4.99 -19.70
N ALA A 198 -11.59 6.16 -19.82
CA ALA A 198 -12.97 6.29 -20.24
C ALA A 198 -13.05 6.22 -21.77
N HIS A 199 -13.96 5.41 -22.31
CA HIS A 199 -14.25 5.36 -23.76
C HIS A 199 -14.92 6.64 -24.26
N ASN A 200 -15.59 7.37 -23.36
CA ASN A 200 -16.18 8.69 -23.59
C ASN A 200 -16.35 9.43 -22.25
N GLU A 201 -16.52 10.75 -22.29
CA GLU A 201 -16.59 11.64 -21.10
C GLU A 201 -17.68 11.24 -20.08
N ASN A 202 -18.72 10.52 -20.51
CA ASN A 202 -19.85 10.12 -19.68
C ASN A 202 -19.79 8.66 -19.20
N SER A 203 -18.77 7.90 -19.60
CA SER A 203 -18.66 6.47 -19.25
C SER A 203 -18.11 6.27 -17.83
N ARG A 204 -18.80 5.43 -17.05
CA ARG A 204 -18.30 5.01 -15.73
C ARG A 204 -17.07 4.13 -15.91
N ASN A 205 -16.00 4.45 -15.19
CA ASN A 205 -14.79 3.64 -15.15
C ASN A 205 -15.06 2.24 -14.55
N LYS A 206 -14.99 1.20 -15.39
CA LYS A 206 -15.16 -0.20 -15.00
C LYS A 206 -13.85 -0.99 -14.98
N GLY A 207 -12.71 -0.35 -15.20
CA GLY A 207 -11.40 -1.01 -15.31
C GLY A 207 -11.38 -2.04 -16.44
N ILE A 208 -10.87 -3.24 -16.20
CA ILE A 208 -10.78 -4.31 -17.22
C ILE A 208 -12.17 -4.73 -17.72
N GLY A 209 -13.21 -4.56 -16.89
CA GLY A 209 -14.60 -4.84 -17.29
C GLY A 209 -15.16 -3.85 -18.32
N ALA A 210 -14.40 -2.80 -18.69
CA ALA A 210 -14.73 -1.90 -19.80
C ALA A 210 -14.11 -2.33 -21.14
N LEU A 211 -13.17 -3.28 -21.14
CA LEU A 211 -12.51 -3.74 -22.35
C LEU A 211 -13.36 -4.76 -23.10
N THR A 212 -13.37 -4.66 -24.42
CA THR A 212 -13.94 -5.66 -25.32
C THR A 212 -13.06 -6.91 -25.35
N GLN A 213 -13.61 -8.03 -25.83
CA GLN A 213 -12.86 -9.28 -25.96
C GLN A 213 -11.62 -9.15 -26.86
N LYS A 214 -11.68 -8.28 -27.89
CA LYS A 214 -10.55 -8.00 -28.80
C LYS A 214 -9.43 -7.24 -28.09
N GLU A 215 -9.79 -6.27 -27.25
CA GLU A 215 -8.85 -5.48 -26.46
C GLU A 215 -8.17 -6.33 -25.37
N ILE A 216 -8.94 -7.22 -24.71
CA ILE A 216 -8.39 -8.19 -23.75
C ILE A 216 -7.40 -9.14 -24.43
N ALA A 217 -7.72 -9.64 -25.63
CA ALA A 217 -6.81 -10.52 -26.38
C ALA A 217 -5.49 -9.81 -26.71
N ALA A 218 -5.54 -8.57 -27.21
CA ALA A 218 -4.34 -7.78 -27.52
C ALA A 218 -3.48 -7.51 -26.27
N LEU A 219 -4.11 -7.29 -25.10
CA LEU A 219 -3.42 -7.12 -23.83
C LEU A 219 -2.71 -8.42 -23.39
N VAL A 220 -3.40 -9.56 -23.51
CA VAL A 220 -2.83 -10.88 -23.18
C VAL A 220 -1.65 -11.23 -24.09
N ASP A 221 -1.74 -10.92 -25.37
CA ASP A 221 -0.66 -11.16 -26.32
C ASP A 221 0.58 -10.32 -26.00
N GLY A 222 0.40 -9.04 -25.64
CA GLY A 222 1.49 -8.17 -25.19
C GLY A 222 2.18 -8.66 -23.90
N LEU A 223 1.39 -9.17 -22.94
CA LEU A 223 1.92 -9.75 -21.72
C LEU A 223 2.70 -11.06 -21.99
N LYS A 224 2.16 -11.95 -22.83
CA LYS A 224 2.83 -13.22 -23.19
C LYS A 224 4.11 -13.00 -23.99
N ALA A 225 4.14 -11.97 -24.83
CA ALA A 225 5.32 -11.60 -25.60
C ALA A 225 6.41 -10.92 -24.74
N GLY A 226 6.12 -10.57 -23.49
CA GLY A 226 7.06 -9.87 -22.59
C GLY A 226 7.41 -8.46 -23.06
N THR A 227 6.65 -7.89 -24.00
CA THR A 227 6.93 -6.57 -24.59
C THR A 227 6.47 -5.41 -23.70
N MET A 228 5.62 -5.71 -22.71
CA MET A 228 5.05 -4.74 -21.77
C MET A 228 5.92 -4.59 -20.52
N LEU A 229 6.57 -3.43 -20.37
CA LEU A 229 7.47 -3.14 -19.24
C LEU A 229 7.06 -1.85 -18.52
N VAL A 230 6.96 -1.90 -17.19
CA VAL A 230 6.74 -0.69 -16.38
C VAL A 230 8.09 0.01 -16.19
N VAL A 231 8.20 1.26 -16.65
CA VAL A 231 9.44 2.04 -16.57
C VAL A 231 9.16 3.37 -15.86
N LYS A 232 10.10 3.81 -15.01
CA LYS A 232 10.10 5.16 -14.44
C LYS A 232 10.29 6.15 -15.58
N ARG A 233 9.43 7.16 -15.68
CA ARG A 233 9.60 8.18 -16.70
C ARG A 233 10.90 8.93 -16.40
N PRO A 234 11.93 8.89 -17.28
CA PRO A 234 12.77 10.06 -17.38
C PRO A 234 11.86 11.20 -17.87
N VAL A 235 12.07 12.40 -17.35
CA VAL A 235 11.57 13.63 -17.97
C VAL A 235 11.79 13.50 -19.49
N ILE A 236 10.71 13.50 -20.29
CA ILE A 236 10.85 13.25 -21.73
C ILE A 236 11.43 14.49 -22.38
N THR A 237 12.67 14.40 -22.85
CA THR A 237 13.19 15.22 -23.95
C THR A 237 12.69 14.62 -25.28
N GLY A 238 11.94 15.39 -26.07
CA GLY A 238 11.42 14.95 -27.38
C GLY A 238 10.36 15.89 -27.96
N ILE A 239 9.98 15.66 -29.22
CA ILE A 239 9.01 16.47 -29.96
C ILE A 239 7.58 16.11 -29.53
N ALA A 240 6.76 17.13 -29.26
CA ALA A 240 5.36 16.96 -28.86
C ALA A 240 4.52 16.23 -29.92
N PRO A 241 3.53 15.40 -29.52
CA PRO A 241 2.70 14.67 -30.44
C PRO A 241 1.78 15.60 -31.26
N PRO A 242 1.39 15.19 -32.48
CA PRO A 242 0.58 16.00 -33.37
C PRO A 242 -0.84 16.34 -32.84
N PRO A 243 -1.44 17.46 -33.29
CA PRO A 243 -2.74 17.95 -32.81
C PRO A 243 -3.94 17.03 -33.05
N GLU A 244 -3.82 16.05 -33.94
CA GLU A 244 -4.88 15.11 -34.32
C GLU A 244 -5.03 13.92 -33.36
N TRP A 245 -4.15 13.76 -32.36
CA TRP A 245 -4.25 12.68 -31.38
C TRP A 245 -5.25 13.00 -30.27
N SER A 246 -6.26 12.13 -30.11
CA SER A 246 -7.37 12.23 -29.15
C SER A 246 -7.00 12.01 -27.67
N HIS A 247 -5.71 11.89 -27.35
CA HIS A 247 -5.24 11.69 -25.98
C HIS A 247 -4.89 13.02 -25.28
N ASP A 248 -5.86 13.61 -24.59
CA ASP A 248 -5.64 14.81 -23.77
C ASP A 248 -4.63 14.60 -22.63
N GLY A 249 -4.51 13.38 -22.14
CA GLY A 249 -3.51 13.01 -21.13
C GLY A 249 -2.07 13.15 -21.63
N ALA A 250 -1.81 12.90 -22.91
CA ALA A 250 -0.48 12.99 -23.51
C ALA A 250 -0.02 14.44 -23.73
N ARG A 251 -0.96 15.38 -23.89
CA ARG A 251 -0.68 16.82 -24.11
C ARG A 251 -0.26 17.54 -22.82
N ARG A 252 -0.76 17.10 -21.66
CA ARG A 252 -0.46 17.71 -20.34
C ARG A 252 0.93 17.40 -19.79
N LEU A 253 1.78 16.73 -20.58
CA LEU A 253 3.07 16.20 -20.17
C LEU A 253 4.27 16.87 -20.86
N PHE A 254 4.03 17.92 -21.64
CA PHE A 254 5.07 18.79 -22.19
C PHE A 254 5.10 20.09 -21.38
N ALA A 255 6.23 20.39 -20.75
CA ALA A 255 6.56 21.77 -20.41
C ALA A 255 6.98 22.48 -21.70
N ASN A 256 6.54 23.73 -21.90
CA ASN A 256 7.18 24.61 -22.88
C ASN A 256 8.66 24.81 -22.55
#